data_AF-A0A533YGH5-F1
#
_entry.id   AF-A0A533YGH5-F1
#
_cell.length_a   1.000
_cell.length_b   1.000
_cell.length_c   1.000
_cell.angle_alpha   90.00
_cell.angle_beta   90.00
_cell.angle_gamma   90.00
#
_symmetry.space_group_name_H-M   'P 1'
#
loop_
_entity.id
_entity.type
_entity.pdbx_description
1 polymer ?
#
loop_
_entity_poly.entity_id
_entity_poly.type
_entity_poly.pdbx_seq_one_letter_code
_entity_poly.pdbx_strand_id
1 'polypeptide(L)'
;MRRPLRLALELVTFGVVVSACAHEVGMIRESPSGGVVAYPIHSELDILSSKARSDAIRLIDEKCRRGHQIVREGEAPRVRKDIDRVWEGQMSGSRLWGLEFTCR
;
A
#
# COMPACT_ATOMS: atom_id res chain seq x y z
N MET A 1 53.55 38.65 -1.63
CA MET A 1 53.10 37.92 -2.84
C MET A 1 53.01 36.44 -2.43
N ARG A 2 51.91 35.67 -2.45
CA ARG A 2 50.63 35.66 -3.18
C ARG A 2 49.51 35.15 -2.25
N ARG A 3 48.26 35.50 -2.61
CA ARG A 3 47.00 35.35 -1.85
C ARG A 3 46.40 33.93 -1.92
N PRO A 4 45.44 33.61 -1.01
CA PRO A 4 44.83 32.30 -0.82
C PRO A 4 43.80 31.93 -1.91
N LEU A 5 43.87 30.68 -2.39
CA LEU A 5 42.82 30.01 -3.17
C LEU A 5 42.00 29.22 -2.13
N ARG A 6 40.74 29.53 -1.81
CA ARG A 6 39.55 29.31 -2.66
C ARG A 6 39.69 27.95 -3.37
N LEU A 7 38.80 26.98 -3.24
CA LEU A 7 37.40 26.98 -2.88
C LEU A 7 37.01 25.48 -2.94
N ALA A 8 36.05 25.08 -2.13
CA ALA A 8 35.00 24.15 -2.56
C ALA A 8 35.42 22.84 -3.26
N LEU A 9 35.75 21.82 -2.48
CA LEU A 9 35.51 20.40 -2.80
C LEU A 9 36.00 19.66 -1.54
N GLU A 10 35.21 18.93 -0.76
CA GLU A 10 34.14 18.04 -1.16
C GLU A 10 33.03 18.04 -0.08
N LEU A 11 31.87 18.54 -0.50
CA LEU A 11 30.58 18.26 0.13
C LEU A 11 30.30 16.76 0.01
N VAL A 12 30.83 15.93 0.92
CA VAL A 12 30.39 14.53 1.09
C VAL A 12 29.33 14.49 2.18
N THR A 13 28.23 15.22 1.97
CA THR A 13 26.99 15.00 2.73
C THR A 13 26.18 13.94 2.00
N PHE A 14 26.41 12.71 2.43
CA PHE A 14 25.62 11.50 2.27
C PHE A 14 24.14 11.77 1.89
N GLY A 15 23.80 11.58 0.63
CA GLY A 15 22.41 11.53 0.18
C GLY A 15 21.76 10.23 0.65
N VAL A 16 21.01 10.28 1.75
CA VAL A 16 20.15 9.16 2.17
C VAL A 16 18.93 9.16 1.25
N VAL A 17 19.00 8.37 0.17
CA VAL A 17 17.83 8.09 -0.68
C VAL A 17 17.03 7.01 0.02
N VAL A 18 16.05 7.39 0.85
CA VAL A 18 15.06 6.45 1.36
C VAL A 18 14.11 6.13 0.21
N SER A 19 14.41 5.07 -0.54
CA SER A 19 13.44 4.48 -1.46
C SER A 19 12.37 3.74 -0.64
N ALA A 20 11.27 4.43 -0.33
CA ALA A 20 10.06 3.75 0.12
C ALA A 20 9.43 3.09 -1.10
N CYS A 21 9.67 1.79 -1.29
CA CYS A 21 8.86 0.98 -2.21
C CYS A 21 7.42 1.01 -1.69
N ALA A 22 6.62 1.94 -2.20
CA ALA A 22 5.22 2.11 -1.86
C ALA A 22 4.45 0.85 -2.25
N HIS A 23 4.27 -0.05 -1.28
CA HIS A 23 3.25 -1.08 -1.39
C HIS A 23 1.93 -0.38 -1.13
N GLU A 24 1.15 -0.17 -2.19
CA GLU A 24 -0.13 0.53 -2.15
C GLU A 24 -1.18 -0.31 -1.43
N VAL A 25 -1.08 -0.35 -0.10
CA VAL A 25 -2.16 -0.81 0.75
C VAL A 25 -3.08 0.38 1.04
N GLY A 26 -4.36 0.23 0.74
CA GLY A 26 -5.33 1.32 0.87
C GLY A 26 -6.67 0.87 1.40
N MET A 27 -7.36 1.78 2.09
CA MET A 27 -8.74 1.57 2.48
C MET A 27 -9.67 1.90 1.31
N ILE A 28 -10.32 0.89 0.74
CA ILE A 28 -11.23 1.06 -0.41
C ILE A 28 -12.67 1.37 0.02
N ARG A 29 -13.02 0.99 1.26
CA ARG A 29 -14.26 1.39 1.93
C ARG A 29 -13.97 1.62 3.40
N GLU A 30 -14.48 2.71 3.94
CA GLU A 30 -14.35 3.03 5.36
C GLU A 30 -15.73 3.19 6.00
N SER A 31 -15.90 2.68 7.22
CA SER A 31 -17.06 2.95 8.06
C SER A 31 -16.63 3.21 9.52
N PRO A 32 -17.53 3.73 10.37
CA PRO A 32 -17.23 3.89 11.80
C PRO A 32 -16.98 2.56 12.52
N SER A 33 -17.63 1.49 12.08
CA SER A 33 -17.56 0.16 12.68
C SER A 33 -16.64 -0.81 11.95
N GLY A 34 -15.90 -0.38 10.92
CA GLY A 34 -15.09 -1.28 10.10
C GLY A 34 -14.68 -0.70 8.77
N GLY A 35 -14.51 -1.56 7.77
CA GLY A 35 -14.13 -1.15 6.43
C GLY A 35 -13.66 -2.31 5.56
N VAL A 36 -13.10 -1.96 4.41
CA VAL A 36 -12.38 -2.86 3.53
C VAL A 36 -11.04 -2.24 3.18
N VAL A 37 -9.96 -2.93 3.51
CA VAL A 37 -8.61 -2.61 3.02
C VAL A 37 -8.29 -3.52 1.84
N ALA A 38 -7.54 -3.02 0.87
CA ALA A 38 -7.08 -3.81 -0.26
C ALA A 38 -5.59 -3.60 -0.50
N TYR A 39 -4.94 -4.65 -1.01
CA TYR A 39 -3.53 -4.65 -1.37
C TYR A 39 -3.27 -5.45 -2.64
N PRO A 40 -2.22 -5.13 -3.41
CA PRO A 40 -1.88 -5.88 -4.63
C PRO A 40 -1.34 -7.27 -4.33
N ILE A 41 -1.74 -8.23 -5.14
CA ILE A 41 -1.20 -9.59 -5.19
C ILE A 41 -0.61 -9.86 -6.58
N HIS A 42 0.56 -10.50 -6.61
CA HIS A 42 1.23 -10.93 -7.84
C HIS A 42 1.16 -12.45 -8.02
N SER A 43 0.95 -13.19 -6.93
CA SER A 43 0.73 -14.63 -6.88
C SER A 43 -0.22 -15.01 -5.75
N GLU A 44 -0.74 -16.23 -5.76
CA GLU A 44 -1.60 -16.75 -4.68
C GLU A 44 -0.87 -16.80 -3.32
N LEU A 45 0.46 -16.90 -3.30
CA LEU A 45 1.24 -16.85 -2.07
C LEU A 45 1.15 -15.48 -1.38
N ASP A 46 0.98 -14.41 -2.17
CA ASP A 46 0.88 -13.04 -1.63
C ASP A 46 -0.39 -12.83 -0.81
N ILE A 47 -1.42 -13.65 -1.04
CA ILE A 47 -2.69 -13.59 -0.32
C ILE A 47 -2.47 -13.85 1.17
N LEU A 48 -1.57 -14.76 1.54
CA LEU A 48 -1.40 -15.22 2.92
C LEU A 48 -0.15 -14.67 3.59
N SER A 49 0.92 -14.42 2.85
CA SER A 49 2.24 -14.13 3.46
C SER A 49 2.97 -12.93 2.88
N SER A 50 2.32 -12.07 2.09
CA SER A 50 2.96 -10.86 1.59
C SER A 50 3.17 -9.83 2.70
N LYS A 51 4.22 -9.02 2.56
CA LYS A 51 4.38 -7.79 3.35
C LYS A 51 3.14 -6.89 3.25
N ALA A 52 2.52 -6.86 2.08
CA ALA A 52 1.31 -6.08 1.82
C ALA A 52 0.11 -6.54 2.68
N ARG A 53 -0.05 -7.86 2.91
CA ARG A 53 -1.03 -8.37 3.89
C ARG A 53 -0.73 -7.86 5.29
N SER A 54 0.51 -7.95 5.74
CA SER A 54 0.90 -7.45 7.07
C SER A 54 0.65 -5.95 7.23
N ASP A 55 0.95 -5.16 6.20
CA ASP A 55 0.66 -3.72 6.20
C ASP A 55 -0.85 -3.43 6.18
N ALA A 56 -1.67 -4.28 5.54
CA ALA A 56 -3.13 -4.21 5.58
C ALA A 56 -3.69 -4.51 6.98
N ILE A 57 -3.19 -5.54 7.65
CA ILE A 57 -3.56 -5.85 9.03
C ILE A 57 -3.17 -4.69 9.96
N ARG A 58 -1.97 -4.11 9.78
CA ARG A 58 -1.53 -2.95 10.57
C ARG A 58 -2.47 -1.75 10.42
N LEU A 59 -2.93 -1.46 9.19
CA LEU A 59 -3.93 -0.41 8.95
C LEU A 59 -5.26 -0.68 9.65
N ILE A 60 -5.70 -1.94 9.70
CA ILE A 60 -6.90 -2.34 10.44
C ILE A 60 -6.69 -2.13 11.94
N ASP A 61 -5.55 -2.53 12.49
CA ASP A 61 -5.22 -2.40 13.91
C ASP A 61 -5.13 -0.93 14.35
N GLU A 62 -4.54 -0.07 13.52
CA GLU A 62 -4.48 1.38 13.75
C GLU A 62 -5.88 2.00 13.86
N LYS A 63 -6.84 1.51 13.06
CA LYS A 63 -8.23 1.95 13.11
C LYS A 63 -8.99 1.35 14.30
N CYS A 64 -8.89 0.04 14.50
CA CYS A 64 -9.63 -0.68 15.52
C CYS A 64 -8.77 -0.93 16.78
N ARG A 65 -8.54 0.13 17.58
CA ARG A 65 -7.69 0.06 18.79
C ARG A 65 -8.11 -0.98 19.84
N ARG A 66 -9.37 -1.44 19.82
CA ARG A 66 -9.91 -2.47 20.73
C ARG A 66 -9.91 -3.87 20.13
N GLY A 67 -9.34 -4.03 18.94
CA GLY A 67 -9.35 -5.27 18.18
C GLY A 67 -10.38 -5.25 17.04
N HIS A 68 -10.18 -6.17 16.11
CA HIS A 68 -10.98 -6.30 14.90
C HIS A 68 -11.35 -7.77 14.64
N GLN A 69 -12.23 -7.97 13.67
CA GLN A 69 -12.52 -9.27 13.09
C GLN A 69 -12.61 -9.13 11.58
N ILE A 70 -11.88 -9.99 10.86
CA ILE A 70 -12.03 -10.11 9.42
C ILE A 70 -13.30 -10.92 9.15
N VAL A 71 -14.23 -10.33 8.38
CA VAL A 71 -15.54 -10.90 8.05
C VAL A 71 -15.50 -11.60 6.69
N ARG A 72 -14.75 -11.04 5.73
CA ARG A 72 -14.64 -11.58 4.37
C ARG A 72 -13.29 -11.21 3.76
N GLU A 73 -12.73 -12.15 3.01
CA GLU A 73 -11.56 -11.92 2.16
C GLU A 73 -11.87 -12.31 0.72
N GLY A 74 -11.26 -11.64 -0.26
CA GLY A 74 -11.43 -11.99 -1.67
C GLY A 74 -10.85 -10.96 -2.62
N GLU A 75 -10.85 -11.29 -3.91
CA GLU A 75 -10.37 -10.37 -4.94
C GLU A 75 -11.25 -9.12 -5.04
N ALA A 76 -10.64 -7.95 -4.99
CA ALA A 76 -11.30 -6.66 -5.09
C ALA A 76 -11.16 -6.10 -6.52
N PRO A 77 -12.25 -5.65 -7.17
CA PRO A 77 -12.15 -5.03 -8.48
C PRO A 77 -11.37 -3.71 -8.40
N ARG A 78 -10.40 -3.50 -9.29
CA ARG A 78 -9.59 -2.27 -9.35
C ARG A 78 -10.37 -1.04 -9.78
N VAL A 79 -11.45 -1.23 -10.53
CA VAL A 79 -12.11 -0.14 -11.26
C VAL A 79 -13.43 0.23 -10.58
N ARG A 80 -13.73 1.53 -10.55
CA ARG A 80 -15.11 1.97 -10.31
C ARG A 80 -15.98 1.33 -11.40
N LYS A 81 -17.09 0.71 -11.02
CA LYS A 81 -17.95 -0.08 -11.92
C LYS A 81 -18.43 0.69 -13.18
N ASP A 82 -18.34 2.02 -13.18
CA ASP A 82 -18.69 2.92 -14.29
C ASP A 82 -17.64 2.98 -15.42
N ILE A 83 -16.38 2.62 -15.16
CA ILE A 83 -15.28 2.67 -16.14
C ILE A 83 -14.81 1.28 -16.58
N ASP A 84 -15.26 0.19 -15.95
CA ASP A 84 -14.82 -1.18 -16.28
C ASP A 84 -15.13 -1.60 -17.74
N ARG A 85 -16.28 -1.18 -18.29
CA ARG A 85 -16.74 -1.59 -19.63
C ARG A 85 -15.81 -1.20 -20.79
N VAL A 86 -14.96 -0.18 -20.60
CA VAL A 86 -14.10 0.33 -21.68
C VAL A 86 -12.71 -0.33 -21.66
N TRP A 87 -12.34 -1.01 -20.57
CA TRP A 87 -10.96 -1.41 -20.30
C TRP A 87 -10.75 -2.93 -20.15
N GLU A 88 -11.78 -3.77 -20.40
CA GLU A 88 -11.84 -5.23 -20.21
C GLU A 88 -10.76 -6.09 -20.93
N GLY A 89 -9.74 -5.50 -21.55
CA GLY A 89 -8.65 -6.24 -22.21
C GLY A 89 -7.26 -5.64 -22.11
N GLN A 90 -7.06 -4.54 -21.37
CA GLN A 90 -5.78 -3.80 -21.36
C GLN A 90 -5.06 -3.78 -19.99
N MET A 91 -5.67 -4.28 -18.92
CA MET A 91 -5.05 -4.27 -17.59
C MET A 91 -4.34 -5.60 -17.26
N SER A 92 -3.11 -5.77 -17.76
CA SER A 92 -2.13 -6.70 -17.19
C SER A 92 -1.56 -6.18 -15.86
N GLY A 93 -2.41 -5.72 -14.94
CA GLY A 93 -1.98 -4.99 -13.76
C GLY A 93 -2.56 -5.58 -12.49
N SER A 94 -1.71 -6.29 -11.73
CA SER A 94 -1.84 -6.74 -10.33
C SER A 94 -3.27 -6.84 -9.80
N ARG A 95 -3.74 -8.08 -9.57
CA ARG A 95 -5.01 -8.36 -8.87
C ARG A 95 -4.95 -7.72 -7.47
N LEU A 96 -6.07 -7.23 -6.95
CA LEU A 96 -6.13 -6.72 -5.57
C LEU A 96 -6.81 -7.76 -4.69
N TRP A 97 -6.28 -7.98 -3.49
CA TRP A 97 -6.93 -8.75 -2.45
C TRP A 97 -7.51 -7.82 -1.39
N GLY A 98 -8.81 -7.96 -1.11
CA GLY A 98 -9.55 -7.18 -0.13
C GLY A 98 -9.80 -7.94 1.16
N LEU A 99 -9.66 -7.25 2.29
CA LEU A 99 -10.02 -7.71 3.64
C LEU A 99 -11.15 -6.82 4.16
N GLU A 100 -12.37 -7.36 4.25
CA GLU A 100 -13.49 -6.73 4.94
C GLU A 100 -13.44 -7.05 6.42
N PHE A 101 -13.50 -6.03 7.26
CA PHE A 101 -13.38 -6.16 8.71
C PHE A 101 -14.40 -5.31 9.46
N THR A 102 -14.65 -5.72 10.70
CA THR A 102 -15.43 -4.98 11.69
C THR A 102 -14.59 -4.75 12.95
N CYS A 103 -14.65 -3.56 13.52
CA CYS A 103 -14.09 -3.27 14.83
C CYS A 103 -14.95 -3.92 15.93
N ARG A 104 -14.33 -4.27 17.05
CA ARG A 104 -15.00 -4.79 18.25
C ARG A 104 -15.29 -3.69 19.27
#